data_AF-A0A5C6K0V3-F1
#
_entry.id   AF-A0A5C6K0V3-F1
#
_cell.length_a   1.000
_cell.length_b   1.000
_cell.length_c   1.000
_cell.angle_alpha   90.00
_cell.angle_beta   90.00
_cell.angle_gamma   90.00
#
_symmetry.space_group_name_H-M   'P 1'
#
loop_
_entity.id
_entity.type
_entity.pdbx_description
1 polymer ?
#
loop_
_entity_poly.entity_id
_entity_poly.type
_entity_poly.pdbx_seq_one_letter_code
_entity_poly.pdbx_strand_id
1 'polypeptide(L)'
;MARIEDHGVLEWVESGGGPLIAVPEVVLPFWAGADSEELDTDYDRACEVAGYAGLLPVGDSAALVLGDEPAATSYLPEHGTFVRWSAAESERELLAGVPAALEGAVWEQELRWDVPGPVVLFDSAWPGGEADRQEHLKVPLAAGSYTVRTAYAQPGPETWVGLVQLRPLGR
;
A
#
# COMPACT_ATOMS: atom_id res chain seq x y z
N MET A 1 -26.48 11.36 -26.97
CA MET A 1 -25.78 10.20 -26.39
C MET A 1 -24.29 10.45 -26.50
N ALA A 2 -23.72 11.11 -25.50
CA ALA A 2 -22.27 11.16 -25.32
C ALA A 2 -21.97 10.18 -24.20
N ARG A 3 -21.20 9.14 -24.51
CA ARG A 3 -20.59 8.27 -23.51
C ARG A 3 -19.50 9.13 -22.88
N ILE A 4 -19.75 9.63 -21.69
CA ILE A 4 -18.65 10.11 -20.83
C ILE A 4 -17.91 8.82 -20.48
N GLU A 5 -16.72 8.65 -21.04
CA GLU A 5 -15.78 7.67 -20.50
C GLU A 5 -15.51 8.07 -19.06
N ASP A 6 -15.96 7.23 -18.14
CA ASP A 6 -15.61 7.28 -16.73
C ASP A 6 -14.11 6.99 -16.63
N HIS A 7 -13.29 8.02 -16.83
CA HIS A 7 -11.91 8.00 -16.38
C HIS A 7 -11.96 8.18 -14.86
N GLY A 8 -12.25 7.08 -14.17
CA GLY A 8 -12.38 7.05 -12.71
C GLY A 8 -11.20 7.77 -12.09
N VAL A 9 -11.50 8.78 -11.26
CA VAL A 9 -10.50 9.41 -10.40
C VAL A 9 -9.88 8.29 -9.58
N LEU A 10 -8.58 8.10 -9.72
CA LEU A 10 -7.88 7.03 -9.01
C LEU A 10 -8.09 7.25 -7.50
N GLU A 11 -8.48 6.21 -6.77
CA GLU A 11 -8.68 6.32 -5.33
C GLU A 11 -7.33 6.35 -4.61
N TRP A 12 -7.14 7.36 -3.76
CA TRP A 12 -5.97 7.50 -2.89
C TRP A 12 -6.38 7.27 -1.45
N VAL A 13 -5.48 6.67 -0.68
CA VAL A 13 -5.58 6.57 0.77
C VAL A 13 -4.55 7.49 1.38
N GLU A 14 -5.01 8.49 2.11
CA GLU A 14 -4.20 9.45 2.86
C GLU A 14 -3.66 8.81 4.14
N SER A 15 -2.45 9.23 4.52
CA SER A 15 -1.87 8.92 5.83
C SER A 15 -2.13 10.09 6.79
N GLY A 16 -2.62 9.77 8.00
CA GLY A 16 -2.72 10.67 9.14
C GLY A 16 -1.39 10.96 9.84
N GLY A 17 -0.26 10.54 9.27
CA GLY A 17 1.09 10.76 9.77
C GLY A 17 1.90 9.48 10.04
N GLY A 18 1.23 8.32 10.12
CA GLY A 18 1.86 7.01 10.31
C GLY A 18 1.89 6.17 9.02
N PRO A 19 2.35 4.91 9.10
CA PRO A 19 2.38 4.05 7.94
C PRO A 19 0.97 3.69 7.47
N LEU A 20 0.82 3.45 6.16
CA LEU A 20 -0.38 2.79 5.65
C LEU A 20 -0.17 1.27 5.73
N ILE A 21 -1.26 0.52 5.81
CA ILE A 21 -1.22 -0.94 5.92
C ILE A 21 -2.21 -1.61 4.99
N ALA A 22 -1.78 -2.67 4.31
CA ALA A 22 -2.61 -3.55 3.52
C ALA A 22 -2.83 -4.86 4.27
N VAL A 23 -4.06 -5.08 4.77
CA VAL A 23 -4.42 -6.26 5.58
C VAL A 23 -5.36 -7.16 4.77
N PRO A 24 -5.13 -8.49 4.74
CA PRO A 24 -6.07 -9.42 4.09
C PRO A 24 -7.46 -9.35 4.70
N GLU A 25 -8.51 -9.29 3.86
CA GLU A 25 -9.90 -9.11 4.31
C GLU A 25 -10.32 -10.16 5.35
N VAL A 26 -9.80 -11.38 5.25
CA VAL A 26 -10.13 -12.50 6.14
C VAL A 26 -9.58 -12.36 7.56
N VAL A 27 -8.55 -11.53 7.76
CA VAL A 27 -7.97 -11.23 9.09
C VAL A 27 -8.13 -9.77 9.50
N LEU A 28 -8.81 -8.96 8.68
CA LEU A 28 -9.00 -7.54 8.90
C LEU A 28 -9.56 -7.18 10.30
N PRO A 29 -10.53 -7.93 10.87
CA PRO A 29 -11.04 -7.63 12.22
C PRO A 29 -10.03 -7.83 13.36
N PHE A 30 -8.88 -8.48 13.10
CA PHE A 30 -7.83 -8.69 14.10
C PHE A 30 -6.83 -7.54 14.18
N TRP A 31 -6.91 -6.56 13.28
CA TRP A 31 -6.12 -5.33 13.37
C TRP A 31 -6.83 -4.34 14.29
N ALA A 32 -6.28 -4.06 15.47
CA ALA A 32 -6.83 -3.15 16.46
C ALA A 32 -6.50 -1.68 16.21
N GLY A 33 -5.47 -1.39 15.40
CA GLY A 33 -4.99 -0.03 15.17
C GLY A 33 -4.28 0.57 16.39
N ALA A 34 -4.44 1.87 16.61
CA ALA A 34 -3.86 2.62 17.72
C ALA A 34 -4.73 2.63 18.99
N ASP A 35 -6.00 2.24 18.89
CA ASP A 35 -6.96 2.25 20.01
C ASP A 35 -6.92 0.93 20.78
N SER A 36 -5.84 0.72 21.54
CA SER A 36 -5.66 -0.42 22.42
C SER A 36 -5.02 -0.01 23.75
N GLU A 37 -5.42 -0.66 24.85
CA GLU A 37 -4.80 -0.48 26.17
C GLU A 37 -3.49 -1.28 26.32
N GLU A 38 -3.09 -2.01 25.27
CA GLU A 38 -1.82 -2.73 25.25
C GLU A 38 -0.62 -1.78 25.17
N LEU A 39 0.53 -2.23 25.70
CA LEU A 39 1.76 -1.42 25.73
C LEU A 39 2.41 -1.24 24.36
N ASP A 40 2.03 -2.07 23.38
CA ASP A 40 2.55 -2.05 22.01
C ASP A 40 1.38 -2.30 21.08
N THR A 41 0.74 -1.22 20.63
CA THR A 41 -0.44 -1.30 19.77
C THR A 41 -0.08 -1.86 18.39
N ASP A 42 -1.08 -2.31 17.62
CA ASP A 42 -0.82 -2.71 16.23
C ASP A 42 -0.21 -1.55 15.42
N TYR A 43 -0.65 -0.33 15.69
CA TYR A 43 -0.07 0.88 15.11
C TYR A 43 1.40 1.10 15.52
N ASP A 44 1.75 0.91 16.79
CA ASP A 44 3.14 1.06 17.25
C ASP A 44 4.05 0.04 16.55
N ARG A 45 3.61 -1.22 16.48
CA ARG A 45 4.29 -2.28 15.73
C ARG A 45 4.48 -1.94 14.26
N ALA A 46 3.51 -1.27 13.63
CA ALA A 46 3.63 -0.78 12.25
C ALA A 46 4.66 0.34 12.12
N CYS A 47 4.69 1.28 13.07
CA CYS A 47 5.65 2.38 13.10
C CYS A 47 7.10 1.90 13.27
N GLU A 48 7.33 0.77 13.95
CA GLU A 48 8.66 0.19 14.13
C GLU A 48 9.21 -0.52 12.88
N VAL A 49 8.38 -0.74 11.84
CA VAL A 49 8.84 -1.33 10.58
C VAL A 49 9.81 -0.39 9.88
N ALA A 50 11.08 -0.82 9.80
CA ALA A 50 12.11 -0.06 9.12
C ALA A 50 12.03 -0.19 7.59
N GLY A 51 12.26 0.93 6.89
CA GLY A 51 12.30 0.99 5.44
C GLY A 51 10.93 1.04 4.76
N TYR A 52 10.92 0.89 3.44
CA TYR A 52 9.73 1.17 2.62
C TYR A 52 8.59 0.15 2.77
N ALA A 53 8.88 -1.08 3.16
CA ALA A 53 7.86 -2.09 3.41
C ALA A 53 8.30 -3.13 4.44
N GLY A 54 7.33 -3.72 5.12
CA GLY A 54 7.54 -4.86 6.01
C GLY A 54 6.28 -5.68 6.21
N LEU A 55 6.43 -6.86 6.81
CA LEU A 55 5.31 -7.75 7.10
C LEU A 55 5.10 -7.88 8.60
N LEU A 56 3.84 -7.74 9.04
CA LEU A 56 3.44 -7.96 10.43
C LEU A 56 2.41 -9.08 10.51
N PRO A 57 2.50 -9.99 11.50
CA PRO A 57 1.48 -11.00 11.72
C PRO A 57 0.15 -10.35 12.16
N VAL A 58 -0.95 -10.79 11.54
CA VAL A 58 -2.33 -10.40 11.87
C VAL A 58 -3.21 -11.63 11.75
N GLY A 59 -3.80 -12.09 12.86
CA GLY A 59 -4.52 -13.36 12.89
C GLY A 59 -3.63 -14.54 12.46
N ASP A 60 -4.08 -15.31 11.48
CA ASP A 60 -3.37 -16.44 10.89
C ASP A 60 -2.63 -16.09 9.57
N SER A 61 -2.53 -14.80 9.25
CA SER A 61 -1.89 -14.27 8.05
C SER A 61 -0.90 -13.16 8.40
N ALA A 62 -0.38 -12.45 7.38
CA ALA A 62 0.41 -11.24 7.55
C ALA A 62 -0.20 -10.06 6.80
N ALA A 63 -0.06 -8.87 7.38
CA ALA A 63 -0.33 -7.59 6.74
C ALA A 63 0.96 -6.98 6.19
N LEU A 64 0.82 -6.21 5.11
CA LEU A 64 1.91 -5.46 4.49
C LEU A 64 1.88 -4.01 4.96
N VAL A 65 2.93 -3.59 5.65
CA VAL A 65 3.15 -2.20 6.08
C VAL A 65 3.86 -1.44 4.96
N LEU A 66 3.40 -0.22 4.66
CA LEU A 66 3.97 0.73 3.71
C LEU A 66 4.55 1.91 4.53
N GLY A 67 5.88 1.89 4.74
CA GLY A 67 6.55 2.67 5.78
C GLY A 67 7.48 3.79 5.29
N ASP A 68 8.45 4.13 6.13
CA ASP A 68 9.45 5.21 5.96
C ASP A 68 8.89 6.64 6.05
N GLU A 69 8.03 7.04 5.13
CA GLU A 69 7.43 8.38 5.09
C GLU A 69 5.90 8.27 4.96
N PRO A 70 5.11 9.15 5.59
CA PRO A 70 3.67 9.22 5.34
C PRO A 70 3.45 9.69 3.90
N ALA A 71 2.72 8.91 3.11
CA ALA A 71 2.46 9.22 1.70
C ALA A 71 1.09 8.71 1.29
N ALA A 72 0.32 9.58 0.63
CA ALA A 72 -0.90 9.20 -0.05
C ALA A 72 -0.59 8.04 -1.01
N THR A 73 -1.37 6.97 -0.93
CA THR A 73 -1.07 5.74 -1.69
C THR A 73 -2.28 5.27 -2.45
N SER A 74 -2.05 4.91 -3.71
CA SER A 74 -3.03 4.20 -4.54
C SER A 74 -2.45 2.87 -5.03
N TYR A 75 -3.29 2.03 -5.64
CA TYR A 75 -2.90 0.78 -6.25
C TYR A 75 -3.24 0.78 -7.74
N LEU A 76 -2.25 0.43 -8.56
CA LEU A 76 -2.39 0.30 -10.02
C LEU A 76 -2.39 -1.19 -10.40
N PRO A 77 -3.57 -1.79 -10.67
CA PRO A 77 -3.69 -3.22 -10.96
C PRO A 77 -2.90 -3.69 -12.19
N GLU A 78 -2.80 -2.85 -13.22
CA GLU A 78 -2.05 -3.10 -14.45
C GLU A 78 -0.54 -3.28 -14.21
N HIS A 79 -0.04 -2.74 -13.10
CA HIS A 79 1.35 -2.84 -12.68
C HIS A 79 1.53 -3.72 -11.44
N GLY A 80 0.44 -4.18 -10.82
CA GLY A 80 0.48 -4.86 -9.53
C GLY A 80 1.21 -4.04 -8.47
N THR A 81 1.09 -2.72 -8.49
CA THR A 81 1.98 -1.81 -7.73
C THR A 81 1.20 -0.81 -6.91
N PHE A 82 1.53 -0.70 -5.63
CA PHE A 82 1.19 0.47 -4.84
C PHE A 82 2.10 1.64 -5.22
N VAL A 83 1.49 2.76 -5.54
CA VAL A 83 2.15 4.00 -5.90
C VAL A 83 1.97 4.98 -4.75
N ARG A 84 3.07 5.45 -4.19
CA ARG A 84 3.12 6.33 -3.03
C ARG A 84 3.57 7.71 -3.47
N TRP A 85 2.72 8.70 -3.25
CA TRP A 85 2.99 10.08 -3.66
C TRP A 85 3.92 10.76 -2.67
N SER A 86 5.18 10.93 -3.07
CA SER A 86 6.18 11.64 -2.25
C SER A 86 6.36 13.09 -2.70
N ALA A 87 6.42 13.34 -4.01
CA ALA A 87 6.37 14.70 -4.56
C ALA A 87 5.92 14.70 -6.03
N ALA A 88 5.05 15.63 -6.39
CA ALA A 88 4.64 15.99 -7.75
C ALA A 88 3.72 17.22 -7.68
N GLU A 89 3.63 18.00 -8.76
CA GLU A 89 2.72 19.15 -8.83
C GLU A 89 1.26 18.71 -9.00
N SER A 90 1.02 17.49 -9.49
CA SER A 90 -0.32 16.94 -9.69
C SER A 90 -0.35 15.42 -9.81
N GLU A 91 -1.52 14.82 -9.60
CA GLU A 91 -1.75 13.39 -9.76
C GLU A 91 -1.41 12.95 -11.19
N ARG A 92 -1.84 13.77 -12.16
CA ARG A 92 -1.60 13.51 -13.59
C ARG A 92 -0.11 13.43 -13.91
N GLU A 93 0.70 14.33 -13.34
CA GLU A 93 2.15 14.31 -13.52
C GLU A 93 2.76 13.05 -12.90
N LEU A 94 2.39 12.74 -11.65
CA LEU A 94 2.88 11.57 -10.94
C LEU A 94 2.56 10.28 -11.70
N LEU A 95 1.30 10.09 -12.10
CA LEU A 95 0.84 8.89 -12.81
C LEU A 95 1.48 8.77 -14.19
N ALA A 96 1.71 9.88 -14.90
CA ALA A 96 2.44 9.86 -16.17
C ALA A 96 3.90 9.40 -16.02
N GLY A 97 4.51 9.62 -14.84
CA GLY A 97 5.86 9.18 -14.52
C GLY A 97 6.00 7.72 -14.10
N VAL A 98 4.91 7.06 -13.68
CA VAL A 98 4.95 5.68 -13.14
C VAL A 98 5.61 4.66 -14.08
N PRO A 99 5.32 4.62 -15.40
CA PRO A 99 5.97 3.66 -16.29
C PRO A 99 7.50 3.81 -16.33
N ALA A 100 7.99 5.05 -16.41
CA ALA A 100 9.42 5.35 -16.40
C ALA A 100 10.05 5.02 -15.03
N ALA A 101 9.34 5.32 -13.94
CA ALA A 101 9.76 4.97 -12.60
C ALA A 101 9.91 3.44 -12.42
N LEU A 102 8.95 2.65 -12.92
CA LEU A 102 8.99 1.20 -12.87
C LEU A 102 10.13 0.59 -13.70
N GLU A 103 10.40 1.15 -14.88
CA GLU A 103 11.49 0.71 -15.75
C GLU A 103 12.87 1.03 -15.15
N GLY A 104 13.03 2.23 -14.58
CA GLY A 104 14.27 2.70 -13.97
C GLY A 104 14.48 2.30 -12.51
N ALA A 105 13.49 1.64 -11.88
CA ALA A 105 13.51 1.33 -10.46
C ALA A 105 14.73 0.48 -10.06
N VAL A 106 15.48 0.98 -9.07
CA VAL A 106 16.48 0.20 -8.34
C VAL A 106 15.77 -0.43 -7.15
N TRP A 107 15.51 -1.73 -7.21
CA TRP A 107 14.76 -2.46 -6.19
C TRP A 107 15.66 -2.78 -4.99
N GLU A 108 15.24 -2.38 -3.78
CA GLU A 108 16.07 -2.47 -2.57
C GLU A 108 15.68 -3.60 -1.63
N GLN A 109 14.40 -3.96 -1.59
CA GLN A 109 13.88 -5.00 -0.71
C GLN A 109 13.09 -6.01 -1.52
N GLU A 110 13.18 -7.30 -1.14
CA GLU A 110 12.32 -8.36 -1.64
C GLU A 110 11.81 -9.18 -0.45
N LEU A 111 10.51 -9.07 -0.15
CA LEU A 111 9.82 -9.84 0.87
C LEU A 111 8.94 -10.88 0.18
N ARG A 112 8.75 -12.04 0.82
CA ARG A 112 7.71 -12.98 0.39
C ARG A 112 6.47 -12.77 1.24
N TRP A 113 5.35 -12.51 0.60
CA TRP A 113 4.05 -12.34 1.24
C TRP A 113 3.05 -13.37 0.73
N ASP A 114 2.57 -14.21 1.63
CA ASP A 114 1.50 -15.17 1.35
C ASP A 114 0.16 -14.52 1.66
N VAL A 115 -0.70 -14.40 0.66
CA VAL A 115 -1.97 -13.68 0.77
C VAL A 115 -3.13 -14.66 0.53
N PRO A 116 -4.14 -14.70 1.42
CA PRO A 116 -5.29 -15.60 1.28
C PRO A 116 -6.35 -15.12 0.26
N GLY A 117 -6.20 -13.92 -0.31
CA GLY A 117 -7.17 -13.31 -1.21
C GLY A 117 -7.05 -11.78 -1.24
N PRO A 118 -8.17 -11.05 -1.44
CA PRO A 118 -8.17 -9.60 -1.44
C PRO A 118 -7.65 -9.00 -0.12
N VAL A 119 -7.07 -7.80 -0.23
CA VAL A 119 -6.55 -7.03 0.90
C VAL A 119 -7.16 -5.64 0.90
N VAL A 120 -7.21 -5.00 2.07
CA VAL A 120 -7.67 -3.63 2.25
C VAL A 120 -6.49 -2.77 2.69
N LEU A 121 -6.19 -1.74 1.91
CA LEU A 121 -5.25 -0.69 2.25
C LEU A 121 -5.99 0.42 3.02
N PHE A 122 -5.48 0.82 4.17
CA PHE A 122 -6.03 1.90 4.99
C PHE A 122 -4.95 2.47 5.92
N ASP A 123 -5.27 3.55 6.63
CA ASP A 123 -4.40 4.12 7.65
C ASP A 123 -4.30 3.19 8.87
N SER A 124 -3.06 2.81 9.24
CA SER A 124 -2.79 1.80 10.27
C SER A 124 -3.25 2.18 11.67
N ALA A 125 -3.50 3.45 11.95
CA ALA A 125 -4.01 3.90 13.25
C ALA A 125 -5.45 3.45 13.51
N TRP A 126 -6.21 3.10 12.47
CA TRP A 126 -7.60 2.70 12.61
C TRP A 126 -7.76 1.20 12.84
N PRO A 127 -8.77 0.77 13.61
CA PRO A 127 -9.14 -0.64 13.68
C PRO A 127 -9.60 -1.16 12.31
N GLY A 128 -9.13 -2.33 11.91
CA GLY A 128 -9.48 -2.92 10.61
C GLY A 128 -10.97 -3.25 10.50
N GLY A 129 -11.61 -3.60 11.61
CA GLY A 129 -13.07 -3.79 11.68
C GLY A 129 -13.90 -2.53 11.37
N GLU A 130 -13.26 -1.36 11.29
CA GLU A 130 -13.89 -0.06 10.97
C GLU A 130 -13.30 0.57 9.70
N ALA A 131 -12.47 -0.15 8.93
CA ALA A 131 -11.82 0.39 7.73
C ALA A 131 -12.83 0.89 6.69
N ASP A 132 -14.02 0.29 6.61
CA ASP A 132 -15.08 0.69 5.69
C ASP A 132 -15.73 2.05 6.01
N ARG A 133 -15.50 2.58 7.22
CA ARG A 133 -15.98 3.89 7.67
C ARG A 133 -15.02 5.03 7.31
N GLN A 134 -13.80 4.69 6.90
CA GLN A 134 -12.71 5.61 6.61
C GLN A 134 -12.27 5.47 5.15
N GLU A 135 -11.33 6.31 4.72
CA GLU A 135 -10.70 6.17 3.42
C GLU A 135 -9.90 4.86 3.37
N HIS A 136 -10.22 4.03 2.39
CA HIS A 136 -9.62 2.72 2.21
C HIS A 136 -9.63 2.34 0.75
N LEU A 137 -8.76 1.41 0.38
CA LEU A 137 -8.69 0.88 -0.98
C LEU A 137 -8.71 -0.65 -0.94
N LYS A 138 -9.65 -1.25 -1.67
CA LYS A 138 -9.69 -2.69 -1.87
C LYS A 138 -8.78 -3.11 -3.01
N VAL A 139 -7.84 -3.99 -2.71
CA VAL A 139 -6.89 -4.51 -3.69
C VAL A 139 -7.25 -5.96 -4.00
N PRO A 140 -7.70 -6.26 -5.24
CA PRO A 140 -8.27 -7.57 -5.59
C PRO A 140 -7.17 -8.60 -5.88
N LEU A 141 -6.33 -8.90 -4.89
CA LEU A 141 -5.31 -9.94 -5.00
C LEU A 141 -5.96 -11.33 -5.04
N ALA A 142 -5.38 -12.21 -5.85
CA ALA A 142 -5.70 -13.62 -5.81
C ALA A 142 -4.97 -14.28 -4.64
N ALA A 143 -5.52 -15.37 -4.11
CA ALA A 143 -4.82 -16.16 -3.11
C ALA A 143 -3.52 -16.73 -3.70
N GLY A 144 -2.38 -16.54 -3.01
CA GLY A 144 -1.09 -17.01 -3.47
C GLY A 144 0.10 -16.35 -2.79
N SER A 145 1.30 -16.76 -3.21
CA SER A 145 2.56 -16.15 -2.77
C SER A 145 2.96 -15.02 -3.71
N TYR A 146 3.38 -13.90 -3.16
CA TYR A 146 3.87 -12.74 -3.89
C TYR A 146 5.26 -12.37 -3.42
N THR A 147 6.12 -11.95 -4.34
CA THR A 147 7.28 -11.12 -4.00
C THR A 147 6.80 -9.68 -3.89
N VAL A 148 7.04 -9.07 -2.74
CA VAL A 148 6.89 -7.63 -2.52
C VAL A 148 8.26 -7.01 -2.72
N ARG A 149 8.36 -6.05 -3.62
CA ARG A 149 9.61 -5.31 -3.82
C ARG A 149 9.40 -3.81 -3.79
N THR A 150 10.36 -3.10 -3.23
CA THR A 150 10.26 -1.65 -3.02
C THR A 150 11.33 -0.89 -3.78
N ALA A 151 10.98 0.29 -4.26
CA ALA A 151 11.90 1.25 -4.86
C ALA A 151 11.43 2.67 -4.59
N TYR A 152 12.37 3.60 -4.52
CA TYR A 152 12.11 5.03 -4.52
C TYR A 152 12.69 5.63 -5.79
N ALA A 153 11.84 6.26 -6.61
CA ALA A 153 12.19 6.66 -7.96
C ALA A 153 11.91 8.14 -8.20
N GLN A 154 12.73 8.73 -9.07
CA GLN A 154 12.62 10.11 -9.53
C GLN A 154 12.42 10.13 -11.05
N PRO A 155 11.19 9.90 -11.57
CA PRO A 155 10.94 9.90 -13.01
C PRO A 155 11.00 11.29 -13.66
N GLY A 156 11.02 12.37 -12.87
CA GLY A 156 11.09 13.75 -13.32
C GLY A 156 11.81 14.64 -12.31
N PRO A 157 12.21 15.87 -12.67
CA PRO A 157 13.02 16.73 -11.80
C PRO A 157 12.39 16.98 -10.43
N GLU A 158 11.08 17.19 -10.39
CA GLU A 158 10.29 17.47 -9.17
C GLU A 158 9.33 16.32 -8.81
N THR A 159 9.43 15.18 -9.52
CA THR A 159 8.54 14.04 -9.32
C THR A 159 9.27 12.93 -8.59
N TRP A 160 8.79 12.57 -7.40
CA TRP A 160 9.31 11.50 -6.57
C TRP A 160 8.18 10.54 -6.18
N VAL A 161 8.43 9.25 -6.37
CA VAL A 161 7.42 8.22 -6.19
C VAL A 161 8.01 7.02 -5.46
N GLY A 162 7.32 6.59 -4.41
CA GLY A 162 7.55 5.30 -3.79
C GLY A 162 6.78 4.22 -4.56
N LEU A 163 7.45 3.10 -4.85
CA LEU A 163 6.87 1.95 -5.53
C LEU A 163 6.93 0.75 -4.61
N VAL A 164 5.79 0.10 -4.39
CA VAL A 164 5.72 -1.21 -3.73
C VAL A 164 5.01 -2.18 -4.66
N GLN A 165 5.79 -2.98 -5.38
CA GLN A 165 5.29 -3.88 -6.41
C GLN A 165 5.10 -5.30 -5.89
N LEU A 166 3.94 -5.85 -6.19
CA LEU A 166 3.53 -7.22 -5.92
C LEU A 166 3.67 -8.07 -7.18
N ARG A 167 4.54 -9.08 -7.14
CA ARG A 167 4.73 -10.02 -8.24
C ARG A 167 4.30 -11.41 -7.81
N PRO A 168 3.31 -12.04 -8.48
CA PRO A 168 2.97 -13.42 -8.19
C PRO A 168 4.20 -14.31 -8.35
N LEU A 169 4.51 -15.08 -7.32
CA LEU A 169 5.43 -16.19 -7.40
C LEU A 169 4.63 -17.34 -8.01
N GLY A 170 4.91 -17.64 -9.29
CA GLY A 170 4.26 -18.74 -9.99
C GLY A 170 4.29 -20.02 -9.16
N ARG A 171 3.23 -20.82 -9.26
CA ARG A 171 3.14 -22.13 -8.60
C ARG A 171 4.13 -23.13 -9.18
#